data_AF-A0AAJ2H1F1-F1
#
_entry.id   AF-A0AAJ2H1F1-F1
#
_cell.length_a   1.000
_cell.length_b   1.000
_cell.length_c   1.000
_cell.angle_alpha   90.00
_cell.angle_beta   90.00
_cell.angle_gamma   90.00
#
_symmetry.space_group_name_H-M   'P 1'
#
loop_
_entity.id
_entity.type
_entity.pdbx_description
1 polymer ?
#
loop_
_entity_poly.entity_id
_entity_poly.type
_entity_poly.pdbx_seq_one_letter_code
_entity_poly.pdbx_strand_id
1 'polypeptide(L)'
;MTTHPTALTPPNNGNDSSSNGGSSTPNANTKTGVFTDGKIAGVNYKTTSGLSGTTNNNGEFFFNEGDSVTFSIANVQIGESTKAKAHVTPLDLSQDQTVRNNLIVFLQSLDANANHDDGIQISAATTSLIQASNLKLNFSKSAADFAADADFKNLVSQSGGNMVGLTQALSNFQTTFYEDIQGAWLFKNADS
;
A
#
# COMPACT_ATOMS: atom_id res chain seq x y z
N MET A 1 -25.63 -45.07 -53.14
CA MET A 1 -24.68 -45.47 -52.08
C MET A 1 -24.18 -44.18 -51.43
N THR A 2 -24.77 -43.62 -50.36
CA THR A 2 -24.71 -44.07 -48.94
C THR A 2 -23.28 -44.51 -48.59
N THR A 3 -22.54 -43.91 -47.65
CA THR A 3 -22.88 -43.41 -46.31
C THR A 3 -21.78 -42.49 -45.74
N HIS A 4 -22.18 -41.60 -44.81
CA HIS A 4 -21.34 -41.02 -43.75
C HIS A 4 -20.70 -42.11 -42.86
N PRO A 5 -19.52 -41.84 -42.26
CA PRO A 5 -19.22 -42.28 -40.88
C PRO A 5 -18.56 -41.14 -40.05
N THR A 6 -19.18 -40.70 -38.96
CA THR A 6 -18.91 -41.02 -37.53
C THR A 6 -17.62 -40.47 -36.90
N ALA A 7 -17.83 -39.80 -35.76
CA ALA A 7 -16.89 -39.13 -34.88
C ALA A 7 -15.86 -40.06 -34.20
N LEU A 8 -14.69 -39.51 -33.87
CA LEU A 8 -13.78 -39.98 -32.83
C LEU A 8 -13.08 -38.78 -32.14
N THR A 9 -13.14 -38.73 -30.82
CA THR A 9 -12.25 -38.01 -29.89
C THR A 9 -11.70 -39.04 -28.90
N PRO A 10 -10.63 -38.79 -28.11
CA PRO A 10 -9.30 -38.21 -28.37
C PRO A 10 -8.17 -39.20 -27.91
N PRO A 11 -6.92 -38.77 -27.68
CA PRO A 11 -6.53 -38.71 -26.27
C PRO A 11 -5.81 -37.43 -25.82
N ASN A 12 -6.22 -37.04 -24.63
CA ASN A 12 -5.54 -36.27 -23.60
C ASN A 12 -4.01 -36.42 -23.60
N ASN A 13 -3.29 -35.30 -23.65
CA ASN A 13 -1.91 -35.23 -23.20
C ASN A 13 -1.77 -34.01 -22.29
N GLY A 14 -1.84 -34.25 -21.00
CA GLY A 14 -1.60 -33.26 -19.97
C GLY A 14 -0.15 -32.80 -19.98
N ASN A 15 0.03 -31.52 -19.67
CA ASN A 15 1.26 -31.06 -19.05
C ASN A 15 0.88 -30.14 -17.88
N ASP A 16 1.12 -30.68 -16.67
CA ASP A 16 1.10 -29.96 -15.41
C ASP A 16 2.17 -28.87 -15.39
N SER A 17 1.84 -27.70 -14.83
CA SER A 17 2.54 -27.16 -13.64
C SER A 17 2.17 -25.69 -13.39
N SER A 18 1.28 -25.51 -12.41
CA SER A 18 1.39 -24.58 -11.27
C SER A 18 2.22 -23.29 -11.43
N SER A 19 1.54 -22.16 -11.57
CA SER A 19 1.53 -21.13 -10.51
C SER A 19 0.32 -20.20 -10.71
N ASN A 20 -0.79 -20.50 -10.05
CA ASN A 20 -1.92 -19.58 -10.03
C ASN A 20 -1.72 -18.62 -8.85
N GLY A 21 -0.88 -17.60 -9.06
CA GLY A 21 -0.89 -16.41 -8.22
C GLY A 21 -2.29 -15.81 -8.34
N GLY A 22 -3.09 -15.98 -7.30
CA GLY A 22 -4.51 -15.60 -7.28
C GLY A 22 -4.69 -14.09 -7.42
N SER A 23 -4.66 -13.60 -8.65
CA SER A 23 -5.27 -12.33 -9.01
C SER A 23 -6.75 -12.61 -9.21
N SER A 24 -7.52 -12.46 -8.14
CA SER A 24 -8.98 -12.45 -8.22
C SER A 24 -9.40 -11.25 -9.07
N THR A 25 -10.06 -11.52 -10.19
CA THR A 25 -10.61 -10.50 -11.09
C THR A 25 -11.59 -9.60 -10.33
N PRO A 26 -11.56 -8.26 -10.53
CA PRO A 26 -12.52 -7.34 -9.94
C PRO A 26 -13.96 -7.77 -10.26
N ASN A 27 -14.77 -7.94 -9.22
CA ASN A 27 -16.21 -8.20 -9.35
C ASN A 27 -16.93 -6.86 -9.60
N ALA A 28 -18.19 -6.87 -10.04
CA ALA A 28 -19.00 -5.68 -10.30
C ALA A 28 -19.15 -4.71 -9.09
N ASN A 29 -18.73 -5.13 -7.90
CA ASN A 29 -18.72 -4.34 -6.65
C ASN A 29 -17.33 -3.83 -6.24
N THR A 30 -16.30 -4.05 -7.06
CA THR A 30 -14.95 -3.59 -6.77
C THR A 30 -14.84 -2.09 -7.00
N LYS A 31 -14.42 -1.38 -5.95
CA LYS A 31 -14.16 0.05 -5.90
C LYS A 31 -12.66 0.29 -5.83
N THR A 32 -12.26 1.49 -6.20
CA THR A 32 -10.89 1.98 -6.06
C THR A 32 -10.81 2.91 -4.86
N GLY A 33 -9.82 2.69 -4.00
CA GLY A 33 -9.43 3.61 -2.93
C GLY A 33 -8.01 4.10 -3.16
N VAL A 34 -7.61 5.17 -2.49
CA VAL A 34 -6.27 5.72 -2.53
C VAL A 34 -5.66 5.67 -1.14
N PHE A 35 -4.45 5.12 -1.01
CA PHE A 35 -3.64 5.22 0.20
C PHE A 35 -2.75 6.47 0.09
N THR A 36 -2.89 7.41 1.03
CA THR A 36 -2.41 8.79 0.86
C THR A 36 -1.84 9.42 2.14
N ASP A 37 -0.64 9.96 2.00
CA ASP A 37 0.12 10.95 2.77
C ASP A 37 0.89 11.75 1.70
N GLY A 38 0.14 12.34 0.75
CA GLY A 38 0.58 12.33 -0.65
C GLY A 38 0.48 10.91 -1.23
N LYS A 39 0.12 10.75 -2.51
CA LYS A 39 -0.11 9.44 -3.13
C LYS A 39 0.99 8.43 -2.74
N ILE A 40 0.64 7.31 -2.11
CA ILE A 40 1.63 6.34 -1.60
C ILE A 40 1.70 5.11 -2.53
N ALA A 41 2.77 5.00 -3.30
CA ALA A 41 3.00 3.91 -4.24
C ALA A 41 3.91 2.82 -3.67
N GLY A 42 3.75 1.58 -4.16
CA GLY A 42 4.64 0.48 -3.81
C GLY A 42 4.33 -0.24 -2.49
N VAL A 43 3.18 0.04 -1.87
CA VAL A 43 2.73 -0.58 -0.62
C VAL A 43 1.81 -1.76 -0.90
N ASN A 44 2.06 -2.92 -0.31
CA ASN A 44 1.18 -4.07 -0.44
C ASN A 44 -0.12 -3.85 0.33
N TYR A 45 -1.23 -4.35 -0.20
CA TYR A 45 -2.52 -4.34 0.48
C TYR A 45 -3.19 -5.70 0.41
N LYS A 46 -4.01 -6.00 1.43
CA LYS A 46 -4.89 -7.17 1.46
C LYS A 46 -6.21 -6.78 2.09
N THR A 47 -7.30 -7.19 1.47
CA THR A 47 -8.67 -6.95 1.95
C THR A 47 -9.29 -8.19 2.57
N THR A 48 -10.32 -8.01 3.38
CA THR A 48 -11.10 -9.10 3.98
C THR A 48 -11.79 -10.01 2.97
N SER A 49 -12.18 -9.49 1.79
CA SER A 49 -12.75 -10.27 0.69
C SER A 49 -11.70 -11.06 -0.13
N GLY A 50 -10.41 -10.87 0.17
CA GLY A 50 -9.30 -11.59 -0.48
C GLY A 50 -8.68 -10.86 -1.68
N LEU A 51 -9.13 -9.65 -2.02
CA LEU A 51 -8.39 -8.80 -2.97
C LEU A 51 -7.06 -8.41 -2.35
N SER A 52 -5.98 -8.50 -3.12
CA SER A 52 -4.64 -8.09 -2.71
C SER A 52 -3.85 -7.57 -3.89
N GLY A 53 -2.81 -6.80 -3.62
CA GLY A 53 -1.97 -6.21 -4.64
C GLY A 53 -0.95 -5.24 -4.05
N THR A 54 -0.47 -4.33 -4.89
CA THR A 54 0.42 -3.24 -4.51
C THR A 54 -0.20 -1.92 -4.98
N THR A 55 -0.13 -0.88 -4.17
CA THR A 55 -0.60 0.45 -4.56
C THR A 55 0.19 0.94 -5.77
N ASN A 56 -0.52 1.45 -6.78
CA ASN A 56 0.12 1.96 -7.99
C ASN A 56 0.69 3.37 -7.77
N ASN A 57 1.22 4.00 -8.83
CA ASN A 57 1.82 5.34 -8.76
C ASN A 57 0.83 6.44 -8.30
N ASN A 58 -0.48 6.18 -8.39
CA ASN A 58 -1.52 7.08 -7.89
C ASN A 58 -1.92 6.76 -6.44
N GLY A 59 -1.28 5.80 -5.78
CA GLY A 59 -1.67 5.28 -4.47
C GLY A 59 -2.90 4.37 -4.49
N GLU A 60 -3.37 3.95 -5.67
CA GLU A 60 -4.65 3.27 -5.79
C GLU A 60 -4.57 1.80 -5.37
N PHE A 61 -5.61 1.33 -4.68
CA PHE A 61 -5.85 -0.07 -4.34
C PHE A 61 -7.32 -0.46 -4.59
N PHE A 62 -7.57 -1.75 -4.81
CA PHE A 62 -8.91 -2.27 -5.03
C PHE A 62 -9.52 -2.87 -3.77
N PHE A 63 -10.81 -2.62 -3.55
CA PHE A 63 -11.57 -3.17 -2.44
C PHE A 63 -13.05 -3.36 -2.80
N ASN A 64 -13.77 -4.25 -2.11
CA ASN A 64 -15.23 -4.35 -2.23
C ASN A 64 -15.92 -3.58 -1.10
N GLU A 65 -17.15 -3.14 -1.31
CA GLU A 65 -17.91 -2.46 -0.26
C GLU A 65 -18.04 -3.32 1.01
N GLY A 66 -17.73 -2.74 2.17
CA GLY A 66 -17.69 -3.44 3.45
C GLY A 66 -16.34 -4.05 3.82
N ASP A 67 -15.36 -4.03 2.91
CA ASP A 67 -14.03 -4.54 3.21
C ASP A 67 -13.31 -3.73 4.30
N SER A 68 -12.49 -4.43 5.07
CA SER A 68 -11.33 -3.83 5.72
C SER A 68 -10.08 -4.13 4.91
N VAL A 69 -9.11 -3.23 4.96
CA VAL A 69 -7.82 -3.32 4.28
C VAL A 69 -6.69 -3.27 5.30
N THR A 70 -5.67 -4.10 5.07
CA THR A 70 -4.41 -4.07 5.79
C THR A 70 -3.30 -3.74 4.79
N PHE A 71 -2.42 -2.82 5.16
CA PHE A 71 -1.27 -2.44 4.36
C PHE A 71 0.03 -2.99 4.94
N SER A 72 0.97 -3.34 4.07
CA SER A 72 2.30 -3.79 4.45
C SER A 72 3.35 -3.38 3.42
N ILE A 73 4.61 -3.33 3.83
CA ILE A 73 5.75 -3.27 2.92
C ILE A 73 6.53 -4.55 3.12
N ALA A 74 6.49 -5.45 2.14
CA ALA A 74 7.00 -6.81 2.28
C ALA A 74 6.41 -7.49 3.54
N ASN A 75 7.26 -7.93 4.47
CA ASN A 75 6.91 -8.59 5.73
C ASN A 75 6.57 -7.64 6.89
N VAL A 76 6.61 -6.31 6.69
CA VAL A 76 6.28 -5.33 7.74
C VAL A 76 4.87 -4.79 7.52
N GLN A 77 3.93 -5.16 8.40
CA GLN A 77 2.61 -4.54 8.44
C GLN A 77 2.72 -3.09 8.93
N ILE A 78 2.07 -2.17 8.22
CA ILE A 78 2.06 -0.75 8.58
C ILE A 78 0.71 -0.37 9.20
N GLY A 79 0.69 -0.30 10.53
CA GLY A 79 -0.50 -0.01 11.32
C GLY A 79 -1.51 -1.16 11.39
N GLU A 80 -2.74 -0.84 11.77
CA GLU A 80 -3.86 -1.76 11.98
C GLU A 80 -4.70 -1.91 10.72
N SER A 81 -5.53 -2.96 10.67
CA SER A 81 -6.55 -3.10 9.64
C SER A 81 -7.61 -2.01 9.83
N THR A 82 -8.04 -1.39 8.74
CA THR A 82 -9.04 -0.30 8.78
C THR A 82 -10.09 -0.49 7.70
N LYS A 83 -11.22 0.19 7.82
CA LYS A 83 -12.28 0.13 6.80
C LYS A 83 -11.74 0.67 5.46
N ALA A 84 -11.88 -0.12 4.41
CA ALA A 84 -11.55 0.32 3.06
C ALA A 84 -12.54 1.38 2.58
N LYS A 85 -12.02 2.50 2.08
CA LYS A 85 -12.78 3.68 1.65
C LYS A 85 -12.01 4.43 0.55
N ALA A 86 -12.62 5.47 -0.01
CA ALA A 86 -12.05 6.24 -1.12
C ALA A 86 -10.66 6.81 -0.80
N HIS A 87 -10.45 7.31 0.42
CA HIS A 87 -9.15 7.79 0.90
C HIS A 87 -8.83 7.14 2.23
N VAL A 88 -7.73 6.40 2.29
CA VAL A 88 -7.16 5.86 3.54
C VAL A 88 -5.84 6.58 3.78
N THR A 89 -5.69 7.13 4.98
CA THR A 89 -4.47 7.86 5.39
C THR A 89 -3.76 7.09 6.50
N PRO A 90 -2.48 7.39 6.80
CA PRO A 90 -1.83 6.91 8.02
C PRO A 90 -2.62 7.17 9.31
N LEU A 91 -3.50 8.20 9.33
CA LEU A 91 -4.35 8.44 10.50
C LEU A 91 -5.42 7.38 10.72
N ASP A 92 -5.83 6.68 9.67
CA ASP A 92 -6.84 5.62 9.74
C ASP A 92 -6.26 4.29 10.24
N LEU A 93 -4.93 4.18 10.30
CA LEU A 93 -4.21 2.94 10.59
C LEU A 93 -3.84 2.78 12.07
N SER A 94 -4.17 3.75 12.93
CA SER A 94 -4.11 3.57 14.39
C SER A 94 -4.84 4.69 15.12
N GLN A 95 -5.45 4.35 16.26
CA GLN A 95 -5.98 5.35 17.20
C GLN A 95 -4.90 5.97 18.10
N ASP A 96 -3.71 5.38 18.18
CA ASP A 96 -2.58 5.91 18.95
C ASP A 96 -1.80 6.97 18.15
N GLN A 97 -1.69 8.18 18.71
CA GLN A 97 -0.98 9.29 18.05
C GLN A 97 0.50 9.01 17.81
N THR A 98 1.15 8.31 18.73
CA THR A 98 2.57 7.95 18.63
C THR A 98 2.79 6.99 17.46
N VAL A 99 1.93 5.98 17.34
CA VAL A 99 1.97 5.03 16.22
C VAL A 99 1.76 5.75 14.88
N ARG A 100 0.76 6.62 14.79
CA ARG A 100 0.51 7.43 13.58
C ARG A 100 1.72 8.29 13.20
N ASN A 101 2.29 9.00 14.17
CA ASN A 101 3.45 9.86 13.97
C ASN A 101 4.65 9.09 13.44
N ASN A 102 4.95 7.95 14.05
CA ASN A 102 6.07 7.11 13.63
C ASN A 102 5.83 6.46 12.27
N LEU A 103 4.58 6.13 11.94
CA LEU A 103 4.22 5.62 10.62
C LEU A 103 4.42 6.68 9.52
N ILE A 104 4.00 7.93 9.75
CA ILE A 104 4.22 9.05 8.84
C ILE A 104 5.72 9.27 8.61
N VAL A 105 6.50 9.32 9.70
CA VAL A 105 7.98 9.42 9.63
C VAL A 105 8.59 8.26 8.84
N PHE A 106 8.13 7.04 9.10
CA PHE A 106 8.63 5.84 8.42
C PHE A 106 8.39 5.90 6.92
N LEU A 107 7.16 6.17 6.49
CA LEU A 107 6.80 6.21 5.07
C LEU A 107 7.58 7.29 4.31
N GLN A 108 7.61 8.51 4.84
CA GLN A 108 8.33 9.62 4.19
C GLN A 108 9.85 9.42 4.21
N SER A 109 10.41 8.72 5.19
CA SER A 109 11.86 8.44 5.21
C SER A 109 12.28 7.34 4.23
N LEU A 110 11.33 6.53 3.76
CA LEU A 110 11.56 5.50 2.74
C LEU A 110 11.29 5.98 1.31
N ASP A 111 10.83 7.23 1.17
CA ASP A 111 10.60 7.85 -0.12
C ASP A 111 11.91 7.94 -0.92
N ALA A 112 11.87 7.46 -2.16
CA ALA A 112 13.06 7.19 -2.97
C ALA A 112 13.83 8.46 -3.40
N ASN A 113 13.15 9.61 -3.45
CA ASN A 113 13.71 10.91 -3.82
C ASN A 113 13.64 11.95 -2.67
N ALA A 114 13.02 11.59 -1.54
CA ALA A 114 12.74 12.47 -0.41
C ALA A 114 11.98 13.75 -0.79
N ASN A 115 11.19 13.68 -1.86
CA ASN A 115 10.39 14.79 -2.37
C ASN A 115 8.90 14.47 -2.18
N HIS A 116 8.39 14.81 -1.01
CA HIS A 116 6.99 14.54 -0.65
C HIS A 116 5.95 15.17 -1.60
N ASP A 117 6.30 16.26 -2.29
CA ASP A 117 5.41 16.97 -3.21
C ASP A 117 4.96 16.10 -4.40
N ASP A 118 5.72 15.07 -4.79
CA ASP A 118 5.35 14.12 -5.85
C ASP A 118 4.76 12.80 -5.33
N GLY A 119 4.45 12.75 -4.03
CA GLY A 119 3.95 11.58 -3.32
C GLY A 119 5.08 10.80 -2.63
N ILE A 120 4.77 9.58 -2.22
CA ILE A 120 5.74 8.69 -1.55
C ILE A 120 5.93 7.47 -2.43
N GLN A 121 7.17 7.24 -2.87
CA GLN A 121 7.53 6.12 -3.74
C GLN A 121 8.33 5.06 -2.98
N ILE A 122 7.68 3.98 -2.56
CA ILE A 122 8.38 2.83 -1.97
C ILE A 122 8.97 1.98 -3.10
N SER A 123 10.28 2.10 -3.30
CA SER A 123 10.98 1.40 -4.38
C SER A 123 11.02 -0.13 -4.18
N ALA A 124 11.11 -0.89 -5.27
CA ALA A 124 11.31 -2.34 -5.22
C ALA A 124 12.61 -2.74 -4.49
N ALA A 125 13.64 -1.87 -4.52
CA ALA A 125 14.88 -2.07 -3.76
C ALA A 125 14.60 -1.97 -2.25
N THR A 126 13.84 -0.95 -1.82
CA THR A 126 13.37 -0.80 -0.43
C THR A 126 12.57 -2.02 0.02
N THR A 127 11.61 -2.46 -0.80
CA THR A 127 10.80 -3.67 -0.51
C THR A 127 11.69 -4.91 -0.37
N SER A 128 12.69 -5.08 -1.24
CA SER A 128 13.62 -6.21 -1.20
C SER A 128 14.52 -6.18 0.04
N LEU A 129 14.99 -5.00 0.45
CA LEU A 129 15.76 -4.80 1.68
C LEU A 129 14.94 -5.19 2.91
N ILE A 130 13.67 -4.75 2.99
CA ILE A 130 12.76 -5.09 4.08
C ILE A 130 12.51 -6.60 4.09
N GLN A 131 12.21 -7.21 2.93
CA GLN A 131 11.95 -8.63 2.78
C GLN A 131 13.13 -9.52 3.21
N ALA A 132 14.36 -9.08 2.92
CA ALA A 132 15.59 -9.78 3.31
C ALA A 132 15.96 -9.56 4.78
N SER A 133 15.33 -8.60 5.44
CA SER A 133 15.62 -8.20 6.82
C SER A 133 14.58 -8.74 7.80
N ASN A 134 15.02 -9.08 9.00
CA ASN A 134 14.11 -9.39 10.11
C ASN A 134 13.90 -8.13 10.97
N LEU A 135 13.39 -7.06 10.35
CA LEU A 135 13.23 -5.76 11.00
C LEU A 135 12.33 -5.85 12.22
N LYS A 136 12.81 -5.34 13.37
CA LYS A 136 12.04 -5.31 14.62
C LYS A 136 11.53 -3.91 14.93
N LEU A 137 10.83 -3.32 13.97
CA LEU A 137 10.25 -1.99 14.13
C LEU A 137 9.10 -2.04 15.14
N ASN A 138 9.13 -1.12 16.11
CA ASN A 138 8.03 -0.90 17.04
C ASN A 138 7.56 0.55 16.94
N PHE A 139 6.44 0.75 16.25
CA PHE A 139 5.83 2.06 16.05
C PHE A 139 5.25 2.67 17.34
N SER A 140 5.11 1.92 18.43
CA SER A 140 4.63 2.45 19.72
C SER A 140 5.72 3.12 20.58
N LYS A 141 6.99 3.07 20.14
CA LYS A 141 8.09 3.81 20.80
C LYS A 141 7.86 5.32 20.74
N SER A 142 8.46 6.08 21.66
CA SER A 142 8.50 7.54 21.52
C SER A 142 9.11 7.95 20.17
N ALA A 143 8.74 9.10 19.63
CA ALA A 143 9.25 9.53 18.33
C ALA A 143 10.79 9.64 18.29
N ALA A 144 11.42 10.05 19.40
CA ALA A 144 12.86 10.10 19.53
C ALA A 144 13.48 8.69 19.49
N ASP A 145 12.91 7.74 20.23
CA ASP A 145 13.41 6.36 20.27
C ASP A 145 13.18 5.61 18.96
N PHE A 146 12.07 5.90 18.27
CA PHE A 146 11.79 5.36 16.94
C PHE A 146 12.80 5.88 15.91
N ALA A 147 13.04 7.20 15.88
CA ALA A 147 14.03 7.80 14.98
C ALA A 147 15.48 7.36 15.29
N ALA A 148 15.77 7.02 16.54
CA ALA A 148 17.07 6.51 16.97
C ALA A 148 17.25 5.00 16.71
N ASP A 149 16.18 4.29 16.32
CA ASP A 149 16.19 2.83 16.13
C ASP A 149 17.22 2.42 15.06
N ALA A 150 18.04 1.42 15.38
CA ALA A 150 19.14 1.00 14.53
C ALA A 150 18.64 0.32 13.24
N ASP A 151 17.59 -0.50 13.32
CA ASP A 151 17.01 -1.18 12.16
C ASP A 151 16.43 -0.14 11.20
N PHE A 152 15.71 0.86 11.75
CA PHE A 152 15.14 1.92 10.94
C PHE A 152 16.20 2.77 10.23
N LYS A 153 17.23 3.25 10.94
CA LYS A 153 18.31 4.03 10.34
C LYS A 153 19.09 3.26 9.28
N ASN A 154 19.37 1.98 9.54
CA ASN A 154 20.05 1.12 8.58
C ASN A 154 19.21 0.89 7.33
N LEU A 155 17.89 0.73 7.48
CA LEU A 155 16.97 0.61 6.35
C LEU A 155 16.99 1.88 5.49
N VAL A 156 16.77 3.06 6.09
CA VAL A 156 16.74 4.35 5.37
C VAL A 156 18.06 4.58 4.61
N SER A 157 19.19 4.29 5.27
CA SER A 157 20.52 4.44 4.66
C SER A 157 20.74 3.50 3.46
N GLN A 158 20.21 2.27 3.52
CA GLN A 158 20.35 1.29 2.44
C GLN A 158 19.33 1.49 1.31
N SER A 159 18.15 2.03 1.61
CA SER A 159 17.11 2.28 0.62
C SER A 159 17.40 3.51 -0.25
N GLY A 160 18.43 4.30 0.08
CA GLY A 160 18.70 5.59 -0.56
C GLY A 160 17.73 6.69 -0.13
N GLY A 161 16.93 6.45 0.90
CA GLY A 161 16.01 7.43 1.46
C GLY A 161 16.74 8.43 2.36
N ASN A 162 16.00 9.45 2.82
CA ASN A 162 16.51 10.43 3.76
C ASN A 162 15.69 10.38 5.05
N MET A 163 16.35 10.48 6.20
CA MET A 163 15.65 10.50 7.48
C MET A 163 14.84 11.80 7.59
N VAL A 164 13.50 11.68 7.61
CA VAL A 164 12.58 12.81 7.77
C VAL A 164 12.23 12.96 9.26
N GLY A 165 12.53 14.12 9.83
CA GLY A 165 12.20 14.40 11.24
C GLY A 165 10.69 14.57 11.45
N LEU A 166 10.19 14.25 12.66
CA LEU A 166 8.76 14.28 12.98
C LEU A 166 8.07 15.59 12.59
N THR A 167 8.67 16.75 12.90
CA THR A 167 8.07 18.05 12.60
C THR A 167 7.89 18.25 11.10
N GLN A 168 8.90 17.90 10.29
CA GLN A 168 8.81 18.00 8.83
C GLN A 168 7.78 17.00 8.30
N ALA A 169 7.80 15.77 8.80
CA ALA A 169 6.90 14.71 8.34
C ALA A 169 5.42 15.08 8.60
N LEU A 170 5.13 15.66 9.77
CA LEU A 170 3.79 16.16 10.08
C LEU A 170 3.40 17.39 9.25
N SER A 171 4.33 18.30 8.95
CA SER A 171 4.07 19.46 8.09
C SER A 171 3.72 19.04 6.66
N ASN A 172 4.50 18.11 6.12
CA ASN A 172 4.28 17.46 4.83
C ASN A 172 2.90 16.80 4.79
N PHE A 173 2.62 15.92 5.76
CA PHE A 173 1.33 15.23 5.88
C PHE A 173 0.15 16.20 5.98
N GLN A 174 0.27 17.25 6.80
CA GLN A 174 -0.78 18.25 6.94
C GLN A 174 -1.07 18.96 5.62
N THR A 175 -0.03 19.29 4.84
CA THR A 175 -0.16 19.97 3.55
C THR A 175 -0.94 19.12 2.57
N THR A 176 -0.53 17.87 2.35
CA THR A 176 -1.22 16.96 1.42
C THR A 176 -2.61 16.55 1.92
N PHE A 177 -2.80 16.46 3.24
CA PHE A 177 -4.14 16.23 3.80
C PHE A 177 -5.10 17.37 3.46
N TYR A 178 -4.65 18.63 3.50
CA TYR A 178 -5.48 19.77 3.07
C TYR A 178 -5.81 19.73 1.58
N GLU A 179 -4.87 19.28 0.74
CA GLU A 179 -5.09 19.13 -0.71
C GLU A 179 -6.10 18.02 -1.02
N ASP A 180 -6.00 16.87 -0.34
CA ASP A 180 -6.92 15.75 -0.51
C ASP A 180 -8.36 16.15 -0.14
N ILE A 181 -8.55 16.87 0.97
CA ILE A 181 -9.89 17.32 1.36
C ILE A 181 -10.39 18.46 0.45
N GLN A 182 -9.53 19.37 -0.01
CA GLN A 182 -9.93 20.44 -0.93
C GLN A 182 -10.31 19.89 -2.31
N GLY A 183 -9.58 18.89 -2.81
CA GLY A 183 -9.95 18.15 -4.01
C GLY A 183 -11.33 17.52 -3.86
N ALA A 184 -11.62 16.87 -2.73
CA ALA A 184 -12.94 16.31 -2.44
C ALA A 184 -14.07 17.37 -2.44
N TRP A 185 -13.80 18.60 -1.99
CA TRP A 185 -14.76 19.71 -2.04
C TRP A 185 -15.00 20.26 -3.45
N LEU A 186 -13.96 20.34 -4.29
CA LEU A 186 -14.09 20.83 -5.66
C LEU A 186 -14.96 19.89 -6.52
N PHE A 187 -14.79 18.57 -6.40
CA PHE A 187 -15.63 17.61 -7.12
C PHE A 187 -17.10 17.64 -6.66
N LYS A 188 -17.36 17.92 -5.38
CA LYS A 188 -18.73 18.01 -4.86
C LYS A 188 -19.53 19.20 -5.39
N ASN A 189 -18.85 20.28 -5.80
CA ASN A 189 -19.51 21.50 -6.29
C ASN A 189 -19.61 21.58 -7.82
N ALA A 190 -18.94 20.71 -8.56
CA ALA A 190 -18.99 20.67 -10.02
C ALA A 190 -20.22 19.92 -10.58
N ASP A 191 -20.92 19.16 -9.73
CA ASP A 191 -22.11 18.38 -10.07
C ASP A 191 -23.43 19.03 -9.59
N SER A 192 -23.43 20.34 -9.30
CA SER A 192 -24.62 21.11 -8.85
C SER A 192 -25.16 22.07 -9.91
#